data_AF-A0A2G6TDE5-F1
#
_entry.id   AF-A0A2G6TDE5-F1
#
_cell.length_a   1.000
_cell.length_b   1.000
_cell.length_c   1.000
_cell.angle_alpha   90.00
_cell.angle_beta   90.00
_cell.angle_gamma   90.00
#
_symmetry.space_group_name_H-M   'P 1'
#
loop_
_entity.id
_entity.type
_entity.pdbx_description
1 polymer ?
#
loop_
_entity_poly.entity_id
_entity_poly.type
_entity_poly.pdbx_seq_one_letter_code
_entity_poly.pdbx_strand_id
1 'polypeptide(L)'
;MKSRIIFILLVLFFVSCKKKETKDIKEVKIAKQEKDSSNVDQDEVVTMNAITTNYDTLVNRVKKNGNEDAYLELFYNFKECGKEVRTDTVMVYAKIMALKHNNERGYYDYLQALYEKYDVDYSDFSKIDISKLDKVSKKPIEDWLNLMLAKKIMTKKDFDAIKR
;
A
#
# COMPACT_ATOMS: atom_id res chain seq x y z
N MET A 1 -23.88 -45.45 27.20
CA MET A 1 -22.56 -45.41 26.57
C MET A 1 -22.74 -45.29 25.06
N LYS A 2 -22.47 -44.12 24.47
CA LYS A 2 -22.43 -43.94 23.01
C LYS A 2 -21.03 -43.45 22.67
N SER A 3 -20.20 -44.39 22.23
CA SER A 3 -18.81 -44.17 21.86
C SER A 3 -18.74 -43.47 20.50
N ARG A 4 -18.08 -42.30 20.57
CA ARG A 4 -17.30 -41.59 19.57
C ARG A 4 -16.72 -42.48 18.45
N ILE A 5 -17.24 -42.39 17.23
CA ILE A 5 -16.47 -42.67 15.99
C ILE A 5 -17.06 -41.84 14.84
N ILE A 6 -16.71 -40.56 14.76
CA ILE A 6 -16.67 -39.81 13.49
C ILE A 6 -15.46 -38.89 13.58
N PHE A 7 -14.27 -39.45 13.35
CA PHE A 7 -13.03 -38.70 13.20
C PHE A 7 -12.16 -39.41 12.15
N ILE A 8 -12.73 -39.68 10.98
CA ILE A 8 -11.99 -40.13 9.79
C ILE A 8 -12.60 -39.44 8.59
N LEU A 9 -12.24 -38.18 8.39
CA LEU A 9 -12.34 -37.44 7.12
C LEU A 9 -11.44 -36.20 7.19
N LEU A 10 -10.22 -36.36 7.72
CA LEU A 10 -9.24 -35.29 7.91
C LEU A 10 -7.82 -35.69 7.47
N VAL A 11 -7.69 -36.54 6.45
CA VAL A 11 -6.39 -36.92 5.88
C VAL A 11 -6.51 -37.18 4.37
N LEU A 12 -6.78 -36.17 3.54
CA LEU A 12 -6.58 -36.27 2.08
C LEU A 12 -6.20 -34.94 1.38
N PHE A 13 -5.57 -33.98 2.08
CA PHE A 13 -5.05 -32.75 1.45
C PHE A 13 -3.52 -32.58 1.54
N PHE A 14 -2.77 -33.67 1.74
CA PHE A 14 -1.30 -33.65 1.75
C PHE A 14 -0.67 -34.56 0.69
N VAL A 15 -1.07 -34.45 -0.59
CA VAL A 15 -0.23 -34.92 -1.71
C VAL A 15 -0.51 -34.11 -2.97
N SER A 16 0.05 -32.90 -3.12
CA SER A 16 0.47 -32.42 -4.45
C SER A 16 1.34 -31.16 -4.37
N CYS A 17 2.65 -31.36 -4.17
CA CYS A 17 3.66 -30.53 -4.83
C CYS A 17 4.89 -31.40 -5.02
N LYS A 18 4.89 -32.13 -6.14
CA LYS A 18 6.08 -32.77 -6.66
C LYS A 18 7.06 -31.66 -7.04
N LYS A 19 8.25 -31.73 -6.43
CA LYS A 19 9.49 -31.10 -6.87
C LYS A 19 9.62 -31.28 -8.39
N LYS A 20 9.69 -30.17 -9.13
CA LYS A 20 10.08 -30.16 -10.54
C LYS A 20 11.33 -29.32 -10.71
N GLU A 21 12.22 -29.91 -11.48
CA GLU A 21 13.64 -29.63 -11.62
C GLU A 21 13.91 -28.26 -12.23
N THR A 22 15.04 -27.68 -11.81
CA THR A 22 15.81 -26.69 -12.55
C THR A 22 15.96 -27.10 -14.01
N LYS A 23 15.37 -26.31 -14.90
CA LYS A 23 15.77 -26.28 -16.31
C LYS A 23 16.37 -24.92 -16.58
N ASP A 24 17.68 -24.93 -16.77
CA ASP A 24 18.46 -23.85 -17.34
C ASP A 24 17.77 -23.35 -18.61
N ILE A 25 17.25 -22.12 -18.55
CA ILE A 25 16.83 -21.41 -19.75
C ILE A 25 18.12 -21.00 -20.43
N LYS A 26 18.44 -21.73 -21.51
CA LYS A 26 19.51 -21.41 -22.45
C LYS A 26 19.40 -19.95 -22.86
N GLU A 27 20.51 -19.23 -22.72
CA GLU A 27 20.74 -17.93 -23.35
C GLU A 27 20.29 -17.96 -24.80
N VAL A 28 19.28 -17.14 -25.13
CA VAL A 28 18.98 -16.82 -26.52
C VAL A 28 20.05 -15.83 -26.97
N LYS A 29 21.08 -16.34 -27.65
CA LYS A 29 22.00 -15.51 -28.44
C LYS A 29 21.21 -14.91 -29.60
N ILE A 30 20.74 -13.67 -29.44
CA ILE A 30 20.21 -12.89 -30.58
C ILE A 30 21.41 -12.29 -31.31
N ALA A 31 21.47 -12.58 -32.60
CA ALA A 31 22.55 -12.24 -33.50
C ALA A 31 22.83 -10.72 -33.55
N LYS A 32 24.11 -10.36 -33.49
CA LYS A 32 24.59 -9.03 -33.91
C LYS A 32 24.25 -8.82 -35.39
N GLN A 33 23.52 -7.76 -35.70
CA GLN A 33 23.58 -7.08 -36.99
C GLN A 33 24.30 -5.74 -36.80
N GLU A 34 25.55 -5.67 -37.25
CA GLU A 34 26.15 -4.42 -37.76
C GLU A 34 25.56 -4.23 -39.19
N LYS A 35 25.36 -3.07 -39.81
CA LYS A 35 25.73 -1.67 -39.60
C LYS A 35 24.93 -0.91 -40.68
N ASP A 36 24.31 0.25 -40.39
CA ASP A 36 24.40 1.39 -41.31
C ASP A 36 24.02 2.70 -40.61
N SER A 37 24.58 3.77 -41.15
CA SER A 37 24.89 5.07 -40.60
C SER A 37 23.76 6.10 -40.69
N SER A 38 23.46 6.75 -39.56
CA SER A 38 23.15 8.18 -39.51
C SER A 38 23.25 8.67 -38.07
N ASN A 39 24.13 9.64 -37.85
CA ASN A 39 24.46 10.22 -36.56
C ASN A 39 23.27 11.04 -36.04
N VAL A 40 22.49 10.47 -35.12
CA VAL A 40 21.52 11.16 -34.28
C VAL A 40 21.80 10.68 -32.87
N ASP A 41 22.23 11.58 -31.98
CA ASP A 41 22.34 11.32 -30.54
C ASP A 41 20.95 10.94 -30.03
N GLN A 42 20.66 9.64 -30.04
CA GLN A 42 19.57 9.07 -29.27
C GLN A 42 20.17 8.71 -27.93
N ASP A 43 19.90 9.56 -26.94
CA ASP A 43 20.03 9.20 -25.53
C ASP A 43 19.49 7.77 -25.36
N GLU A 44 20.30 6.91 -24.75
CA GLU A 44 19.97 5.51 -24.50
C GLU A 44 18.62 5.45 -23.78
N VAL A 45 17.55 5.18 -24.52
CA VAL A 45 16.21 4.98 -23.96
C VAL A 45 16.25 3.64 -23.23
N VAL A 46 16.69 3.69 -21.98
CA VAL A 46 16.54 2.59 -21.03
C VAL A 46 15.05 2.41 -20.83
N THR A 47 14.47 1.42 -21.50
CA THR A 47 13.12 0.96 -21.21
C THR A 47 13.13 0.44 -19.78
N MET A 48 12.43 1.15 -18.87
CA MET A 48 12.14 0.64 -17.52
C MET A 48 11.27 -0.61 -17.68
N ASN A 49 11.89 -1.78 -17.76
CA ASN A 49 11.17 -3.03 -17.55
C ASN A 49 10.62 -2.97 -16.13
N ALA A 50 9.30 -2.79 -16.02
CA ALA A 50 8.59 -2.80 -14.75
C ALA A 50 8.66 -4.22 -14.16
N ILE A 51 9.76 -4.52 -13.47
CA ILE A 51 9.83 -5.67 -12.58
C ILE A 51 8.91 -5.31 -11.42
N THR A 52 7.67 -5.82 -11.43
CA THR A 52 6.79 -5.74 -10.26
C THR A 52 7.51 -6.41 -9.09
N THR A 53 7.84 -5.63 -8.06
CA THR A 53 8.52 -6.19 -6.89
C THR A 53 7.53 -7.14 -6.20
N ASN A 54 8.00 -8.31 -5.76
CA ASN A 54 7.15 -9.25 -5.02
C ASN A 54 6.51 -8.54 -3.80
N TYR A 55 5.20 -8.70 -3.63
CA TYR A 55 4.42 -8.11 -2.54
C TYR A 55 5.05 -8.29 -1.15
N ASP A 56 5.54 -9.49 -0.81
CA ASP A 56 6.18 -9.75 0.48
C ASP A 56 7.46 -8.94 0.66
N THR A 57 8.19 -8.71 -0.43
CA THR A 57 9.39 -7.87 -0.41
C THR A 57 9.02 -6.42 -0.16
N LEU A 58 7.98 -5.91 -0.82
CA LEU A 58 7.47 -4.55 -0.59
C LEU A 58 7.03 -4.35 0.86
N VAL A 59 6.20 -5.26 1.37
CA VAL A 59 5.69 -5.23 2.74
C VAL A 59 6.83 -5.25 3.74
N ASN A 60 7.84 -6.09 3.54
CA ASN A 60 9.01 -6.15 4.42
C ASN A 60 9.82 -4.85 4.40
N ARG A 61 10.03 -4.25 3.23
CA ARG A 61 10.74 -2.97 3.09
C ARG A 61 10.02 -1.84 3.81
N VAL A 62 8.69 -1.74 3.67
CA VAL A 62 7.87 -0.77 4.41
C VAL A 62 7.93 -1.01 5.91
N LYS A 63 7.64 -2.25 6.36
CA LYS A 63 7.58 -2.58 7.80
C LYS A 63 8.91 -2.39 8.51
N LYS A 64 10.03 -2.78 7.88
CA LYS A 64 11.35 -2.76 8.52
C LYS A 64 12.03 -1.40 8.38
N ASN A 65 11.98 -0.82 7.19
CA ASN A 65 12.88 0.28 6.83
C ASN A 65 12.14 1.59 6.52
N GLY A 66 10.81 1.58 6.44
CA GLY A 66 10.05 2.76 6.03
C GLY A 66 10.38 3.18 4.61
N ASN A 67 10.67 2.20 3.74
CA ASN A 67 11.07 2.49 2.37
C ASN A 67 9.90 3.12 1.60
N GLU A 68 10.08 4.37 1.17
CA GLU A 68 9.03 5.16 0.53
C GLU A 68 8.65 4.60 -0.84
N ASP A 69 9.61 4.20 -1.68
CA ASP A 69 9.31 3.62 -2.99
C ASP A 69 8.44 2.37 -2.89
N ALA A 70 8.78 1.47 -1.97
CA ALA A 70 7.98 0.28 -1.72
C ALA A 70 6.59 0.61 -1.15
N TYR A 71 6.49 1.66 -0.35
CA TYR A 71 5.21 2.15 0.13
C TYR A 71 4.36 2.71 -1.00
N LEU A 72 4.93 3.47 -1.94
CA LEU A 72 4.24 4.01 -3.10
C LEU A 72 3.77 2.89 -4.04
N GLU A 73 4.62 1.91 -4.31
CA GLU A 73 4.24 0.75 -5.13
C GLU A 73 3.05 0.01 -4.51
N LEU A 74 3.08 -0.24 -3.20
CA LEU A 74 1.93 -0.80 -2.47
C LEU A 74 0.69 0.11 -2.56
N PHE A 75 0.85 1.40 -2.30
CA PHE A 75 -0.24 2.36 -2.29
C PHE A 75 -0.99 2.40 -3.64
N TYR A 76 -0.27 2.45 -4.76
CA TYR A 76 -0.88 2.44 -6.08
C TYR A 76 -1.52 1.09 -6.42
N ASN A 77 -0.92 -0.03 -6.01
CA ASN A 77 -1.56 -1.34 -6.13
C ASN A 77 -2.90 -1.41 -5.37
N PHE A 78 -3.02 -0.72 -4.22
CA PHE A 78 -4.29 -0.67 -3.48
C PHE A 78 -5.35 0.21 -4.14
N LYS A 79 -4.98 1.16 -5.00
CA LYS A 79 -5.95 2.01 -5.70
C LYS A 79 -6.85 1.21 -6.65
N GLU A 80 -6.34 0.11 -7.18
CA GLU A 80 -7.09 -0.85 -8.01
C GLU A 80 -8.08 -1.72 -7.22
N CYS A 81 -8.01 -1.71 -5.88
CA CYS A 81 -8.92 -2.46 -5.02
C CYS A 81 -10.24 -1.71 -4.78
N GLY A 82 -11.28 -2.45 -4.38
CA GLY A 82 -12.53 -1.87 -3.89
C GLY A 82 -12.33 -1.00 -2.64
N LYS A 83 -13.25 -0.05 -2.41
CA LYS A 83 -13.15 0.99 -1.36
C LYS A 83 -12.73 0.44 0.00
N GLU A 84 -13.44 -0.57 0.52
CA GLU A 84 -13.18 -1.14 1.85
C GLU A 84 -11.76 -1.71 1.97
N VAL A 85 -11.38 -2.58 1.04
CA VAL A 85 -10.04 -3.20 0.99
C VAL A 85 -8.97 -2.12 0.85
N ARG A 86 -9.19 -1.14 -0.03
CA ARG A 86 -8.27 -0.03 -0.25
C ARG A 86 -8.06 0.79 1.01
N THR A 87 -9.13 1.28 1.65
CA THR A 87 -9.01 2.13 2.84
C THR A 87 -8.37 1.38 3.99
N ASP A 88 -8.75 0.13 4.23
CA ASP A 88 -8.22 -0.65 5.34
C ASP A 88 -6.72 -0.94 5.16
N THR A 89 -6.33 -1.30 3.93
CA THR A 89 -4.93 -1.63 3.64
C THR A 89 -4.05 -0.39 3.65
N VAL A 90 -4.52 0.73 3.06
CA VAL A 90 -3.81 2.03 3.14
C VAL A 90 -3.64 2.44 4.60
N MET A 91 -4.69 2.36 5.43
CA MET A 91 -4.62 2.70 6.85
C MET A 91 -3.55 1.88 7.59
N VAL A 92 -3.38 0.60 7.29
CA VAL A 92 -2.33 -0.23 7.93
C VAL A 92 -0.93 0.28 7.60
N TYR A 93 -0.62 0.44 6.31
CA TYR A 93 0.75 0.78 5.90
C TYR A 93 1.08 2.26 6.10
N ALA A 94 0.12 3.17 5.89
CA ALA A 94 0.27 4.59 6.18
C ALA A 94 0.56 4.82 7.66
N LYS A 95 -0.13 4.12 8.56
CA LYS A 95 0.12 4.21 10.02
C LYS A 95 1.52 3.72 10.39
N ILE A 96 2.03 2.69 9.73
CA ILE A 96 3.40 2.21 9.92
C ILE A 96 4.40 3.28 9.48
N MET A 97 4.22 3.85 8.28
CA MET A 97 5.05 4.93 7.76
C MET A 97 5.04 6.15 8.71
N ALA A 98 3.85 6.56 9.15
CA ALA A 98 3.66 7.69 10.05
C ALA A 98 4.30 7.48 11.43
N LEU A 99 3.91 6.42 12.13
CA LEU A 99 4.22 6.29 13.55
C LEU A 99 5.57 5.63 13.82
N LYS A 100 5.96 4.65 13.00
CA LYS A 100 7.23 3.94 13.19
C LYS A 100 8.40 4.67 12.55
N HIS A 101 8.16 5.27 11.39
CA HIS A 101 9.23 5.87 10.57
C HIS A 101 9.15 7.39 10.50
N ASN A 102 8.17 8.01 11.17
CA ASN A 102 7.96 9.45 11.19
C ASN A 102 7.87 10.07 9.78
N ASN A 103 7.38 9.31 8.81
CA ASN A 103 7.19 9.78 7.45
C ASN A 103 5.92 10.63 7.37
N GLU A 104 6.07 11.86 6.91
CA GLU A 104 5.01 12.87 6.85
C GLU A 104 3.85 12.43 5.96
N ARG A 105 4.15 11.87 4.78
CA ARG A 105 3.15 11.36 3.84
C ARG A 105 2.26 10.31 4.49
N GLY A 106 2.81 9.41 5.30
CA GLY A 106 2.04 8.39 6.01
C GLY A 106 0.98 9.00 6.93
N TYR A 107 1.20 10.18 7.52
CA TYR A 107 0.18 10.84 8.33
C TYR A 107 -1.00 11.31 7.49
N TYR A 108 -0.72 11.92 6.34
CA TYR A 108 -1.75 12.43 5.43
C TYR A 108 -2.48 11.30 4.70
N ASP A 109 -1.78 10.27 4.22
CA ASP A 109 -2.39 9.12 3.54
C ASP A 109 -3.30 8.34 4.50
N TYR A 110 -2.94 8.23 5.79
CA TYR A 110 -3.83 7.64 6.79
C TYR A 110 -5.10 8.48 7.02
N LEU A 111 -4.94 9.81 7.13
CA LEU A 111 -6.05 10.73 7.33
C LEU A 111 -7.03 10.71 6.14
N GLN A 112 -6.50 10.73 4.92
CA GLN A 112 -7.30 10.63 3.69
C GLN A 112 -8.05 9.30 3.62
N ALA A 113 -7.41 8.19 4.00
CA ALA A 113 -8.08 6.89 4.04
C ALA A 113 -9.22 6.84 5.07
N LEU A 114 -9.08 7.53 6.22
CA LEU A 114 -10.18 7.70 7.17
C LEU A 114 -11.33 8.52 6.56
N TYR A 115 -11.03 9.65 5.92
CA TYR A 115 -12.06 10.47 5.26
C TYR A 115 -12.80 9.67 4.19
N GLU A 116 -12.06 8.97 3.33
CA GLU A 116 -12.63 8.11 2.30
C GLU A 116 -13.51 7.01 2.92
N LYS A 117 -13.02 6.32 3.96
CA LYS A 117 -13.78 5.26 4.65
C LYS A 117 -15.13 5.74 5.16
N TYR A 118 -15.22 6.98 5.62
CA TYR A 118 -16.44 7.59 6.19
C TYR A 118 -17.14 8.57 5.25
N ASP A 119 -16.82 8.56 3.96
CA ASP A 119 -17.46 9.40 2.93
C ASP A 119 -17.41 10.91 3.22
N VAL A 120 -16.31 11.37 3.82
CA VAL A 120 -16.02 12.80 4.05
C VAL A 120 -15.33 13.35 2.80
N ASP A 121 -15.83 14.48 2.27
CA ASP A 121 -15.15 15.21 1.20
C ASP A 121 -13.87 15.88 1.74
N TYR A 122 -12.73 15.53 1.15
CA TYR A 122 -11.41 16.05 1.50
C TYR A 122 -10.71 16.70 0.30
N SER A 123 -11.45 17.07 -0.74
CA SER A 123 -10.91 17.78 -1.91
C SER A 123 -10.30 19.14 -1.57
N ASP A 124 -10.75 19.75 -0.48
CA ASP A 124 -10.29 21.03 0.06
C ASP A 124 -10.46 21.02 1.58
N PHE A 125 -9.44 21.47 2.33
CA PHE A 125 -9.47 21.53 3.79
C PHE A 125 -10.67 22.32 4.34
N SER A 126 -11.07 23.40 3.66
CA SER A 126 -12.21 24.23 4.05
C SER A 126 -13.57 23.54 3.88
N LYS A 127 -13.61 22.44 3.12
CA LYS A 127 -14.82 21.64 2.87
C LYS A 127 -14.94 20.44 3.79
N ILE A 128 -13.89 20.12 4.55
CA ILE A 128 -13.89 18.98 5.45
C ILE A 128 -14.87 19.25 6.59
N ASP A 129 -16.00 18.54 6.56
CA ASP A 129 -17.04 18.59 7.58
C ASP A 129 -17.24 17.19 8.18
N ILE A 130 -16.69 16.98 9.38
CA ILE A 130 -16.89 15.76 10.16
C ILE A 130 -17.96 15.91 11.24
N SER A 131 -18.63 17.07 11.32
CA SER A 131 -19.63 17.33 12.37
C SER A 131 -20.89 16.48 12.24
N LYS A 132 -21.09 15.89 11.05
CA LYS A 132 -22.24 15.05 10.72
C LYS A 132 -22.00 13.55 10.96
N LEU A 133 -20.76 13.16 11.25
CA LEU A 133 -20.43 11.76 11.52
C LEU A 133 -20.96 11.35 12.90
N ASP A 134 -21.35 10.08 13.02
CA ASP A 134 -21.63 9.50 14.32
C ASP A 134 -20.36 9.45 15.18
N LYS A 135 -20.53 9.34 16.51
CA LYS A 135 -19.42 9.38 17.47
C LYS A 135 -18.34 8.32 17.22
N VAL A 136 -18.72 7.14 16.74
CA VAL A 136 -17.79 6.03 16.51
C VAL A 136 -16.92 6.31 15.29
N SER A 137 -17.53 6.79 14.20
CA SER A 137 -16.82 7.13 12.96
C SER A 137 -15.97 8.39 13.09
N LYS A 138 -16.44 9.38 13.87
CA LYS A 138 -15.76 10.67 14.06
C LYS A 138 -14.49 10.56 14.89
N LYS A 139 -14.53 9.76 15.96
CA LYS A 139 -13.44 9.63 16.93
C LYS A 139 -12.06 9.33 16.32
N PRO A 140 -11.88 8.32 15.45
CA PRO A 140 -10.56 8.03 14.88
C PRO A 140 -9.99 9.19 14.05
N ILE A 141 -10.84 9.99 13.39
CA ILE A 141 -10.41 11.19 12.67
C ILE A 141 -9.94 12.26 13.66
N GLU A 142 -10.71 12.55 14.70
CA GLU A 142 -10.34 13.55 15.70
C GLU A 142 -9.05 13.18 16.44
N ASP A 143 -8.91 11.92 16.84
CA ASP A 143 -7.70 11.42 17.49
C ASP A 143 -6.48 11.58 16.58
N TRP A 144 -6.62 11.30 15.28
CA TRP A 144 -5.53 11.45 14.30
C TRP A 144 -5.17 12.91 14.00
N LEU A 145 -6.17 13.78 13.84
CA LEU A 145 -5.96 15.23 13.65
C LEU A 145 -5.22 15.85 14.84
N ASN A 146 -5.63 15.50 16.07
CA ASN A 146 -4.96 15.96 17.29
C ASN A 146 -3.50 15.47 17.35
N LEU A 147 -3.26 14.22 16.95
CA LEU A 147 -1.91 13.66 16.86
C LEU A 147 -1.04 14.44 15.86
N MET A 148 -1.56 14.73 14.66
CA MET A 148 -0.85 15.49 13.64
C MET A 148 -0.53 16.91 14.09
N LEU A 149 -1.46 17.58 14.78
CA LEU A 149 -1.23 18.90 15.36
C LEU A 149 -0.15 18.86 16.44
N ALA A 150 -0.22 17.90 17.37
CA ALA A 150 0.76 17.75 18.45
C ALA A 150 2.17 17.45 17.92
N LYS A 151 2.26 16.69 16.82
CA LYS A 151 3.53 16.37 16.14
C LYS A 151 4.00 17.46 15.17
N LYS A 152 3.25 18.56 15.02
CA LYS A 152 3.53 19.65 14.07
C LYS A 152 3.58 19.18 12.60
N ILE A 153 2.90 18.09 12.28
CA ILE A 153 2.68 17.65 10.90
C ILE A 153 1.62 18.55 10.24
N MET A 154 0.60 18.93 11.00
CA MET A 154 -0.46 19.84 10.54
C MET A 154 -0.34 21.18 11.27
N THR A 155 -0.64 22.28 10.57
CA THR A 155 -0.70 23.60 11.19
C THR A 155 -1.98 23.78 11.99
N LYS A 156 -1.96 24.66 12.99
CA LYS A 156 -3.18 25.04 13.72
C LYS A 156 -4.24 25.64 12.77
N LYS A 157 -3.82 26.39 11.75
CA LYS A 157 -4.72 26.97 10.76
C LYS A 157 -5.50 25.90 10.01
N ASP A 158 -4.82 24.86 9.51
CA ASP A 158 -5.47 23.78 8.77
C ASP A 158 -6.35 22.93 9.72
N PHE A 159 -5.87 22.71 10.94
CA PHE A 159 -6.65 22.03 11.97
C PHE A 159 -7.94 22.79 12.31
N ASP A 160 -7.89 24.12 12.45
CA ASP A 160 -9.04 24.96 12.79
C ASP A 160 -10.00 25.17 11.60
N ALA A 161 -9.55 24.95 10.37
CA ALA A 161 -10.39 25.03 9.17
C ALA A 161 -11.37 23.84 9.03
N ILE A 162 -11.09 22.72 9.69
CA ILE A 162 -11.94 21.53 9.65
C ILE A 162 -13.16 21.74 10.54
N LYS A 163 -14.35 21.59 9.97
CA LYS A 163 -15.60 21.65 10.72
C LYS A 163 -15.82 20.35 11.48
N ARG A 164 -15.97 20.46 12.80
CA ARG A 164 -16.07 19.35 13.75
C ARG A 164 -17.34 19.46 14.56
#